data_AF-A0A2T2VZ91-F1
#
_entry.id   AF-A0A2T2VZ91-F1
#
_cell.length_a   1.000
_cell.length_b   1.000
_cell.length_c   1.000
_cell.angle_alpha   90.00
_cell.angle_beta   90.00
_cell.angle_gamma   90.00
#
_symmetry.space_group_name_H-M   'P 1'
#
loop_
_entity.id
_entity.type
_entity.pdbx_description
1 polymer ?
#
loop_
_entity_poly.entity_id
_entity_poly.type
_entity_poly.pdbx_seq_one_letter_code
_entity_poly.pdbx_strand_id
1 'polypeptide(L)' 'MALRLNRLVANGDEVPDRLVEYVQHQWQRPSVRAWIEQGIAVAGSLRM' A
#
# COMPACT_ATOMS: atom_id res chain seq x y z
N MET A 1 0.80 11.43 -7.70
CA MET A 1 1.60 12.10 -6.66
C MET A 1 1.00 11.80 -5.26
N ALA A 2 1.13 10.56 -4.75
CA ALA A 2 0.57 10.13 -3.44
C ALA A 2 1.47 9.12 -2.68
N LEU A 3 2.59 8.70 -3.28
CA LEU A 3 3.49 7.71 -2.67
C LEU A 3 4.10 8.18 -1.34
N ARG A 4 4.30 9.49 -1.15
CA ARG A 4 4.91 10.04 0.07
C ARG A 4 4.04 9.78 1.30
N LEU A 5 2.73 10.02 1.20
CA LEU A 5 1.76 9.74 2.25
C LEU A 5 1.72 8.25 2.58
N ASN A 6 1.74 7.42 1.54
CA ASN A 6 1.75 5.98 1.70
C ASN A 6 3.00 5.48 2.46
N ARG A 7 4.14 6.11 2.21
CA ARG A 7 5.39 5.80 2.92
C ARG A 7 5.38 6.26 4.36
N LEU A 8 4.82 7.44 4.66
CA LEU A 8 4.72 7.93 6.05
C LEU A 8 3.84 7.01 6.90
N VAL A 9 2.66 6.65 6.40
CA VAL A 9 1.76 5.68 7.07
C VAL A 9 2.43 4.31 7.21
N ALA A 10 3.09 3.81 6.15
CA ALA A 10 3.75 2.51 6.19
C ALA A 10 4.99 2.47 7.09
N ASN A 11 5.67 3.60 7.28
CA ASN A 11 6.80 3.72 8.20
C ASN A 11 6.37 3.89 9.66
N GLY A 12 5.08 4.13 9.92
CA GLY A 12 4.57 4.41 11.27
C GLY A 12 4.87 5.83 11.77
N ASP A 13 5.17 6.75 10.85
CA ASP A 13 5.35 8.16 11.19
C ASP A 13 4.01 8.76 11.65
N GLU A 14 4.07 9.70 12.61
CA GLU A 14 2.88 10.34 13.15
C GLU A 14 2.19 11.18 12.06
N VAL A 15 1.01 10.72 11.64
CA VAL A 15 0.18 11.38 10.63
C VAL A 15 -1.24 11.54 11.15
N PRO A 16 -1.93 12.64 10.79
CA PRO A 16 -3.32 12.85 11.18
C PRO A 16 -4.24 11.70 10.77
N ASP A 17 -5.19 11.34 11.63
CA ASP A 17 -6.12 10.22 11.42
C ASP A 17 -6.87 10.28 10.08
N ARG A 18 -7.24 11.48 9.62
CA ARG A 18 -7.89 11.67 8.32
C ARG A 18 -7.03 11.22 7.14
N LEU A 19 -5.71 11.33 7.26
CA LEU A 19 -4.77 10.86 6.25
C LEU A 19 -4.60 9.35 6.32
N VAL A 20 -4.67 8.77 7.52
CA VAL A 20 -4.69 7.32 7.71
C VAL A 20 -5.94 6.73 7.05
N GLU A 21 -7.13 7.27 7.32
CA GLU A 21 -8.38 6.85 6.67
C GLU A 21 -8.30 6.99 5.14
N TYR A 22 -7.80 8.12 4.65
CA TYR A 22 -7.61 8.34 3.21
C TYR A 22 -6.69 7.30 2.58
N VAL A 23 -5.56 6.99 3.23
CA VAL A 23 -4.61 5.97 2.76
C VAL A 23 -5.22 4.57 2.82
N GLN A 24 -5.94 4.24 3.89
CA GLN A 24 -6.64 2.95 4.01
C GLN A 24 -7.69 2.77 2.91
N HIS A 25 -8.49 3.80 2.63
CA HIS A 25 -9.45 3.77 1.53
C HIS A 25 -8.77 3.66 0.16
N GLN A 26 -7.62 4.30 -0.04
CA GLN A 26 -6.83 4.13 -1.27
C GLN A 26 -6.30 2.71 -1.44
N TRP A 27 -5.90 2.05 -0.35
CA TRP A 27 -5.41 0.65 -0.38
C TRP A 27 -6.51 -0.39 -0.63
N GLN A 28 -7.77 -0.08 -0.28
CA GLN A 28 -8.91 -0.96 -0.55
C GLN A 28 -9.31 -1.02 -2.04
N ARG A 29 -8.68 -0.21 -2.90
CA ARG A 29 -9.02 -0.18 -4.32
C ARG A 29 -8.67 -1.51 -5.00
N PRO A 30 -9.57 -2.11 -5.80
CA PRO A 30 -9.33 -3.38 -6.48
C PRO A 30 -8.05 -3.39 -7.33
N SER A 31 -7.72 -2.26 -7.95
CA SER A 31 -6.49 -2.10 -8.74
C SER A 31 -5.21 -2.20 -7.91
N VAL A 32 -5.22 -1.70 -6.67
CA VAL A 32 -4.06 -1.77 -5.75
C VAL A 32 -3.91 -3.19 -5.23
N ARG A 33 -5.02 -3.84 -4.87
CA ARG A 33 -5.04 -5.24 -4.46
C ARG A 33 -4.51 -6.17 -5.55
N ALA A 34 -4.97 -6.01 -6.79
CA ALA A 34 -4.49 -6.79 -7.92
C ALA A 34 -2.99 -6.61 -8.16
N TRP A 35 -2.45 -5.39 -8.00
CA TRP A 35 -1.01 -5.14 -8.11
C TRP A 35 -0.21 -5.80 -6.98
N ILE A 36 -0.71 -5.78 -5.73
CA ILE A 36 -0.07 -6.47 -4.59
C ILE A 36 -0.07 -7.99 -4.82
N GLU A 37 -1.20 -8.55 -5.24
CA GLU A 37 -1.34 -9.99 -5.53
C GLU A 37 -0.38 -10.41 -6.67
N GLN A 38 -0.27 -9.61 -7.73
CA GLN A 38 0.71 -9.82 -8.80
C GLN A 38 2.16 -9.71 -8.28
N GLY A 39 2.46 -8.72 -7.44
CA GLY A 39 3.79 -8.55 -6.84
C GLY A 39 4.20 -9.71 -5.93
N ILE A 40 3.26 -10.23 -5.13
CA ILE A 40 3.46 -11.42 -4.28
C ILE A 40 3.65 -12.67 -5.16
N ALA A 41 2.86 -12.83 -6.21
CA ALA A 41 3.00 -13.96 -7.14
C ALA A 41 4.37 -13.97 -7.84
N VAL A 42 4.86 -12.81 -8.27
CA VAL A 42 6.19 -12.65 -8.89
C VAL A 42 7.32 -12.88 -7.87
N ALA A 43 7.15 -12.42 -6.62
CA ALA A 43 8.13 -12.67 -5.56
C ALA A 43 8.17 -14.14 -5.13
N GLY A 44 7.03 -14.84 -5.19
CA GLY A 44 6.93 -16.28 -4.93
C GLY A 44 7.61 -17.13 -6.00
N SER A 45 7.60 -16.70 -7.27
CA SER A 45 8.23 -17.44 -8.37
C SER A 45 9.76 -17.35 -8.41
N LEU A 46 10.36 -16.39 -7.68
CA LEU A 46 11.82 -16.24 -7.59
C LEU A 46 12.42 -17.00 -6.39
N ARG A 47 11.59 -17.62 -5.54
CA ARG A 47 12.01 -18.37 -4.34
C ARG A 47 11.91 -19.89 -4.50
N MET A 48 11.69 -20.38 -5.73
CA MET A 48 11.73 -21.80 -6.12
C MET A 48 12.83 -22.01 -7.15
#